data_AF-A0A8J5IG59-F1
#
_entry.id   AF-A0A8J5IG59-F1
#
_cell.length_a   1.000
_cell.length_b   1.000
_cell.length_c   1.000
_cell.angle_alpha   90.00
_cell.angle_beta   90.00
_cell.angle_gamma   90.00
#
_symmetry.space_group_name_H-M   'P 1'
#
loop_
_entity.id
_entity.type
_entity.pdbx_description
1 polymer ?
#
loop_
_entity_poly.entity_id
_entity_poly.type
_entity_poly.pdbx_seq_one_letter_code
_entity_poly.pdbx_strand_id
1 'polypeptide(L)'
;MIARDRILSNTIMDVSVRCICSILEDCYALDTFVTAFGCLKPPRTQISSTHYVVLLVHLGSIHLGVIIVAIAYKTEVPSFTSYYNEPFCKTAYRVTMGSTYEEMVAPFLRNWHYKTM
;
A
#
# COMPACT_ATOMS: atom_id res chain seq x y z
N MET A 1 -14.03 17.39 -12.57
CA MET A 1 -14.86 16.59 -13.49
C MET A 1 -14.01 15.42 -13.99
N ILE A 2 -14.34 14.19 -13.59
CA ILE A 2 -13.74 12.97 -14.16
C ILE A 2 -14.59 12.63 -15.39
N ALA A 3 -13.97 12.57 -16.58
CA ALA A 3 -14.67 12.16 -17.80
C ALA A 3 -15.00 10.66 -17.69
N ARG A 4 -16.28 10.29 -17.79
CA ARG A 4 -16.79 8.94 -17.49
C ARG A 4 -16.12 7.81 -18.27
N ASP A 5 -15.61 8.09 -19.48
CA ASP A 5 -15.03 7.08 -20.38
C ASP A 5 -13.51 7.20 -20.54
N ARG A 6 -12.82 7.90 -19.62
CA ARG A 6 -11.36 8.02 -19.65
C ARG A 6 -10.70 7.19 -18.55
N ILE A 7 -9.56 6.61 -18.89
CA ILE A 7 -8.68 5.94 -17.92
C ILE A 7 -8.28 6.98 -16.86
N LEU A 8 -8.49 6.62 -15.58
CA LEU A 8 -8.05 7.45 -14.48
C LEU A 8 -6.53 7.54 -14.47
N SER A 9 -6.01 8.76 -14.45
CA SER A 9 -4.56 8.96 -14.32
C SER A 9 -4.06 8.40 -12.99
N ASN A 10 -2.81 7.96 -12.97
CA ASN A 10 -2.12 7.51 -11.77
C ASN A 10 -2.22 8.53 -10.62
N THR A 11 -2.13 9.82 -10.94
CA THR A 11 -2.28 10.92 -9.97
C THR A 11 -3.66 10.95 -9.31
N ILE A 12 -4.74 10.77 -10.08
CA ILE A 12 -6.09 10.78 -9.51
C ILE A 12 -6.29 9.58 -8.59
N MET A 13 -5.77 8.41 -8.98
CA MET A 13 -5.87 7.19 -8.18
C MET A 13 -5.08 7.31 -6.87
N ASP A 14 -3.85 7.81 -6.93
CA ASP A 14 -3.00 8.02 -5.75
C ASP A 14 -3.64 9.03 -4.77
N VAL A 15 -4.15 10.15 -5.28
CA VAL A 15 -4.89 11.14 -4.47
C VAL A 15 -6.13 10.52 -3.83
N SER A 16 -6.86 9.67 -4.56
CA SER A 16 -8.07 9.02 -4.05
C SER A 16 -7.76 8.04 -2.93
N VAL A 17 -6.71 7.22 -3.08
CA VAL A 17 -6.28 6.28 -2.04
C VAL A 17 -5.83 7.04 -0.79
N ARG A 18 -5.03 8.10 -0.93
CA ARG A 18 -4.62 8.94 0.21
C ARG A 18 -5.82 9.57 0.90
N CYS A 19 -6.80 10.07 0.15
CA CYS A 19 -8.02 10.65 0.70
C CYS A 19 -8.81 9.62 1.53
N ILE A 20 -9.02 8.41 0.99
CA ILE A 20 -9.69 7.32 1.72
C ILE A 20 -8.92 6.98 3.01
N CYS A 21 -7.60 6.81 2.92
CA CYS A 21 -6.79 6.50 4.09
C CYS A 21 -6.78 7.64 5.12
N SER A 22 -6.87 8.91 4.69
CA SER A 22 -6.91 10.04 5.64
C SER A 22 -8.22 10.14 6.42
N ILE A 23 -9.33 9.59 5.89
CA ILE A 23 -10.64 9.56 6.55
C ILE A 23 -10.70 8.38 7.53
N LEU A 24 -10.02 7.28 7.21
CA LEU A 24 -9.90 6.10 8.06
C LEU A 24 -8.70 6.29 9.00
N GLU A 25 -8.95 6.76 10.22
CA GLU A 25 -7.92 7.18 11.20
C GLU A 25 -6.83 6.13 11.51
N ASP A 26 -7.05 4.87 11.14
CA ASP A 26 -6.15 3.73 11.34
C ASP A 26 -5.55 3.16 10.05
N CYS A 27 -5.59 3.92 8.96
CA CYS A 27 -5.11 3.51 7.66
C CYS A 27 -3.97 4.41 7.15
N TYR A 28 -2.92 3.79 6.61
CA TYR A 28 -1.77 4.50 6.06
C TYR A 28 -1.60 4.22 4.57
N ALA A 29 -1.70 5.26 3.74
CA ALA A 29 -1.39 5.18 2.31
C ALA A 29 0.11 5.26 2.09
N LEU A 30 0.70 4.22 1.51
CA LEU A 30 2.09 4.18 1.12
C LEU A 30 2.29 4.89 -0.23
N ASP A 31 3.29 5.78 -0.29
CA ASP A 31 3.54 6.60 -1.46
C ASP A 31 4.16 5.79 -2.61
N THR A 32 3.41 5.70 -3.72
CA THR A 32 3.78 5.01 -4.96
C THR A 32 5.01 5.59 -5.67
N PHE A 33 5.30 6.88 -5.48
CA PHE A 33 6.48 7.51 -6.06
C PHE A 33 7.71 7.23 -5.22
N VAL A 34 7.58 7.18 -3.90
CA VAL A 34 8.72 6.92 -3.01
C VAL A 34 9.19 5.46 -3.08
N THR A 35 8.28 4.53 -3.40
CA THR A 35 8.63 3.14 -3.75
C THR A 35 9.60 3.06 -4.93
N ALA A 36 9.50 3.93 -5.95
CA ALA A 36 10.42 3.93 -7.09
C ALA A 36 11.83 4.43 -6.76
N PHE A 37 12.01 5.18 -5.66
CA PHE A 37 13.29 5.77 -5.26
C PHE A 37 13.91 5.12 -4.00
N GLY A 38 13.32 4.03 -3.49
CA GLY A 38 13.92 3.18 -2.45
C GLY A 38 14.09 3.80 -1.06
N CYS A 39 13.48 4.96 -0.78
CA CYS A 39 13.65 5.67 0.50
C CYS A 39 12.31 5.95 1.19
N LEU A 40 11.57 4.90 1.53
CA LEU A 40 10.37 5.03 2.35
C LEU A 40 10.76 5.26 3.82
N LYS A 41 10.62 6.50 4.28
CA LYS A 41 10.72 6.82 5.71
C LYS A 41 9.37 6.52 6.37
N PRO A 42 9.34 5.69 7.42
CA PRO A 42 8.11 5.47 8.17
C PRO A 42 7.62 6.77 8.82
N PRO A 43 6.30 6.94 8.97
CA PRO A 43 5.75 8.07 9.68
C PRO A 43 6.15 8.02 11.15
N ARG A 44 5.96 9.14 11.86
CA ARG A 44 6.27 9.24 13.30
C ARG A 44 5.22 8.54 14.18
N THR A 45 4.06 8.23 13.63
CA THR A 45 2.99 7.52 14.33
C THR A 45 3.43 6.10 14.68
N GLN A 46 2.92 5.56 15.77
CA GLN A 46 3.22 4.18 16.15
C GLN A 46 2.58 3.22 15.14
N ILE A 47 3.32 2.22 14.68
CA ILE A 47 2.73 1.21 13.77
C ILE A 47 1.59 0.44 14.45
N SER A 48 1.62 0.32 15.78
CA SER A 48 0.57 -0.34 16.58
C SER A 48 -0.77 0.39 16.57
N SER A 49 -0.82 1.67 16.20
CA SER A 49 -2.07 2.42 16.03
C SER A 49 -2.65 2.30 14.61
N THR A 50 -1.98 1.57 13.72
CA THR A 50 -2.39 1.40 12.32
C THR A 50 -2.95 -0.01 12.13
N HIS A 51 -4.14 -0.13 11.54
CA HIS A 51 -4.75 -1.41 11.17
C HIS A 51 -4.48 -1.78 9.72
N TYR A 52 -4.32 -0.80 8.83
CA TYR A 52 -4.13 -1.05 7.40
C TYR A 52 -3.01 -0.20 6.81
N VAL A 53 -2.18 -0.82 5.97
CA VAL A 53 -1.27 -0.13 5.05
C VAL A 53 -1.70 -0.43 3.63
N VAL A 54 -1.92 0.60 2.83
CA VAL A 54 -2.44 0.47 1.46
C VAL A 54 -1.42 1.03 0.48
N LEU A 55 -1.05 0.23 -0.52
CA LEU A 55 -0.19 0.63 -1.62
C LEU A 55 -0.90 0.39 -2.94
N LEU A 56 -1.03 1.44 -3.76
CA LEU A 56 -1.39 1.30 -5.17
C LEU A 56 -0.16 0.78 -5.95
N VAL A 57 -0.33 -0.12 -6.90
CA VAL A 57 0.79 -0.70 -7.66
C VAL A 57 0.55 -0.50 -9.15
N HIS A 58 1.56 0.03 -9.84
CA HIS A 58 1.56 0.15 -11.30
C HIS A 58 1.99 -1.17 -11.92
N LEU A 59 1.05 -1.82 -12.62
CA LEU A 59 1.21 -3.14 -13.23
C LEU A 59 1.32 -3.02 -14.76
N GLY A 60 2.17 -2.12 -15.23
CA GLY A 60 2.33 -1.76 -16.64
C GLY A 60 1.86 -0.33 -16.94
N SER A 61 1.54 -0.04 -18.20
CA SER A 61 1.29 1.32 -18.68
C SER A 61 -0.09 1.90 -18.32
N ILE A 62 -1.10 1.03 -18.17
CA ILE A 62 -2.51 1.45 -17.94
C ILE A 62 -3.19 0.66 -16.84
N HIS A 63 -2.45 -0.18 -16.12
CA HIS A 63 -3.02 -1.18 -15.25
C HIS A 63 -2.55 -1.00 -13.81
N LEU A 64 -3.49 -1.13 -12.87
CA LEU A 64 -3.30 -0.83 -11.46
C LEU A 64 -3.80 -1.98 -10.61
N GLY A 65 -3.02 -2.31 -9.59
CA GLY A 65 -3.42 -3.19 -8.49
C GLY A 65 -3.35 -2.45 -7.16
N VAL A 66 -3.90 -3.05 -6.12
CA VAL A 66 -3.80 -2.54 -4.74
C VAL A 66 -3.30 -3.66 -3.84
N ILE A 67 -2.24 -3.36 -3.09
CA ILE A 67 -1.76 -4.18 -1.98
C ILE A 67 -2.34 -3.58 -0.70
N ILE A 68 -3.04 -4.39 0.08
CA ILE A 68 -3.55 -4.01 1.40
C ILE A 68 -2.88 -4.91 2.41
N VAL A 69 -2.23 -4.33 3.41
CA VAL A 69 -1.64 -5.09 4.52
C VAL A 69 -2.46 -4.82 5.76
N ALA A 70 -3.11 -5.84 6.28
CA ALA A 70 -3.73 -5.81 7.60
C ALA A 70 -2.65 -6.02 8.66
N ILE A 71 -2.68 -5.19 9.69
CA ILE A 71 -1.74 -5.19 10.80
C ILE A 71 -2.51 -5.55 12.06
N ALA A 72 -2.04 -6.57 12.77
CA ALA A 72 -2.58 -6.94 14.08
C ALA A 72 -1.47 -6.94 15.14
N TYR A 73 -1.54 -5.97 16.06
CA TYR A 73 -0.67 -5.86 17.23
C TYR A 73 -1.33 -6.34 18.54
N LYS A 74 -2.61 -6.75 18.50
CA LYS A 74 -3.33 -7.24 19.68
C LYS A 74 -2.95 -8.68 20.08
N THR A 75 -2.04 -9.31 19.34
CA THR A 75 -1.50 -10.66 19.57
C THR A 75 -0.10 -10.57 20.18
N GLU A 76 0.35 -11.62 20.90
CA GLU A 76 1.69 -11.66 21.51
C GLU A 76 2.83 -11.41 20.51
N VAL A 77 2.65 -11.85 19.26
CA VAL A 77 3.54 -11.54 18.13
C VAL A 77 2.76 -10.70 17.12
N PRO A 78 3.26 -9.51 16.73
CA PRO A 78 2.64 -8.72 15.67
C PRO A 78 2.56 -9.51 14.36
N SER A 79 1.40 -9.48 13.70
CA SER A 79 1.21 -10.14 12.41
C SER A 79 0.86 -9.14 11.32
N PHE A 80 1.45 -9.36 10.14
CA PHE A 80 1.18 -8.61 8.90
C PHE A 80 0.57 -9.57 7.89
N THR A 81 -0.63 -9.28 7.39
CA THR A 81 -1.31 -10.10 6.39
C THR A 81 -1.54 -9.29 5.13
N SER A 82 -0.92 -9.70 4.03
CA SER A 82 -1.05 -9.03 2.74
C SER A 82 -2.20 -9.59 1.89
N TYR A 83 -2.96 -8.68 1.29
CA TYR A 83 -4.02 -8.94 0.34
C TYR A 83 -3.68 -8.23 -0.98
N TYR A 84 -3.90 -8.95 -2.08
CA TYR A 84 -3.60 -8.47 -3.43
C TYR A 84 -4.91 -8.38 -4.20
N ASN A 85 -5.29 -7.17 -4.60
CA ASN A 85 -6.44 -6.96 -5.47
C ASN A 85 -6.00 -6.39 -6.81
N GLU A 86 -6.29 -7.14 -7.87
CA GLU A 86 -6.09 -6.75 -9.26
C GLU A 86 -7.40 -7.07 -10.00
N PRO A 87 -8.16 -6.06 -10.48
CA PRO A 87 -9.54 -6.25 -10.95
C PRO A 87 -9.74 -7.23 -12.12
N PHE A 88 -8.74 -7.43 -12.97
CA PHE A 88 -8.74 -8.38 -14.09
C PHE A 88 -8.20 -9.77 -13.70
N CYS A 89 -7.81 -9.97 -12.44
CA CYS A 89 -7.39 -11.24 -11.84
C CYS A 89 -6.37 -12.04 -12.67
N LYS A 90 -5.43 -11.38 -13.35
CA LYS A 90 -4.42 -12.08 -14.16
C LYS A 90 -3.29 -12.60 -13.29
N THR A 91 -2.97 -13.89 -13.44
CA THR A 91 -1.92 -14.57 -12.66
C THR A 91 -0.56 -13.87 -12.73
N ALA A 92 -0.20 -13.29 -13.89
CA ALA A 92 1.06 -12.58 -14.07
C ALA A 92 1.21 -11.38 -13.12
N TYR A 93 0.12 -10.64 -12.85
CA TYR A 93 0.17 -9.47 -11.99
C TYR A 93 0.26 -9.82 -10.51
N ARG A 94 -0.31 -10.96 -10.12
CA ARG A 94 -0.16 -11.48 -8.75
C ARG A 94 1.31 -11.71 -8.40
N VAL A 95 2.12 -12.19 -9.35
CA VAL A 95 3.57 -12.35 -9.15
C VAL A 95 4.24 -10.99 -8.93
N THR A 96 3.98 -10.01 -9.80
CA THR A 96 4.53 -8.65 -9.67
C THR A 96 4.15 -7.98 -8.35
N MET A 97 2.89 -8.10 -7.92
CA MET A 97 2.43 -7.54 -6.65
C MET A 97 3.08 -8.24 -5.45
N GLY A 98 3.30 -9.56 -5.53
CA GLY A 98 4.03 -10.31 -4.53
C GLY A 98 5.48 -9.84 -4.39
N SER A 99 6.20 -9.69 -5.50
CA SER A 99 7.57 -9.14 -5.50
C SER A 99 7.61 -7.71 -4.94
N THR A 100 6.66 -6.86 -5.34
CA THR A 100 6.51 -5.49 -4.83
C THR A 100 6.33 -5.47 -3.30
N TYR A 101 5.54 -6.39 -2.77
CA TYR A 101 5.35 -6.52 -1.32
C TYR A 101 6.65 -6.90 -0.61
N GLU A 102 7.33 -7.95 -1.08
CA GLU A 102 8.56 -8.45 -0.44
C GLU A 102 9.72 -7.45 -0.52
N GLU A 103 9.88 -6.75 -1.64
CA GLU A 103 11.01 -5.86 -1.86
C GLU A 103 10.83 -4.47 -1.22
N MET A 104 9.58 -4.02 -1.03
CA MET A 104 9.31 -2.65 -0.60
C MET A 104 8.42 -2.54 0.62
N VAL A 105 7.27 -3.22 0.62
CA VAL A 105 6.27 -3.07 1.70
C VAL A 105 6.75 -3.75 2.98
N ALA A 106 7.23 -4.99 2.90
CA ALA A 106 7.69 -5.73 4.07
C ALA A 106 8.92 -5.06 4.75
N PRO A 107 9.95 -4.59 4.03
CA PRO A 107 11.05 -3.84 4.63
C PRO A 107 10.60 -2.52 5.26
N PHE A 108 9.65 -1.82 4.63
CA PHE A 108 9.07 -0.60 5.19
C PHE A 108 8.35 -0.87 6.52
N LEU A 109 7.48 -1.87 6.57
CA LEU A 109 6.74 -2.25 7.78
C LEU A 109 7.70 -2.66 8.90
N ARG A 110 8.75 -3.42 8.57
CA ARG A 110 9.78 -3.83 9.52
C ARG A 110 10.55 -2.62 10.08
N ASN A 111 10.94 -1.69 9.22
CA ASN A 111 11.61 -0.45 9.63
C ASN A 111 10.70 0.43 10.52
N TRP A 112 9.42 0.52 10.16
CA TRP A 112 8.45 1.25 10.96
C TRP A 112 8.27 0.62 12.35
N HIS A 113 8.13 -0.70 12.41
CA HIS A 113 8.08 -1.45 13.66
C HIS A 113 9.29 -1.16 14.56
N TYR A 114 10.51 -1.34 14.06
CA TYR A 114 11.73 -1.11 14.86
C TYR A 114 11.93 0.32 15.33
N LYS A 115 11.34 1.31 14.65
CA LYS A 115 11.47 2.71 15.02
C LYS A 115 10.43 3.19 16.03
N THR A 116 9.35 2.44 16.22
CA THR A 116 8.18 2.91 16.97
C THR A 116 7.71 1.97 18.07
N MET A 117 8.33 0.79 18.18
CA MET A 117 8.18 -0.18 19.27
C MET A 117 9.56 -0.42 19.89
#